data_AF-A0A847ZRT3-F1
#
_entry.id   AF-A0A847ZRT3-F1
#
_cell.length_a   1.000
_cell.length_b   1.000
_cell.length_c   1.000
_cell.angle_alpha   90.00
_cell.angle_beta   90.00
_cell.angle_gamma   90.00
#
_symmetry.space_group_name_H-M   'P 1'
#
loop_
_entity.id
_entity.type
_entity.pdbx_description
1 polymer ?
#
loop_
_entity_poly.entity_id
_entity_poly.type
_entity_poly.pdbx_seq_one_letter_code
_entity_poly.pdbx_strand_id
1 'polypeptide(L)'
;MFGKRPENATPSGVALPPPPGAAAPTAPAAAQANFVPDVKVQQQPMGFGGSTPQNRAAPPAVAPAAARDPGNPDHTKRSESYYDIKGTIFNALIDAIDLTQLAQLDRDAARDEIRDIVNEIIALKDVVMSIAEQEELLEDICNDVLGYGPLEPLLARDDIADIMVNGASTVFIEVDGKMQKTGVRFRDNAQLLNICQRIVSQVGRRVDEASPICDARLPDGSRVNVIAPPLAIDGCALTIRKFKKDRLKLSNLVQFKSITPEGATILEIVGRVRCNVLISGGTGSGKTTLLNCLTGHIDHDERIITC
;
A
#
# COMPACT_ATOMS: atom_id res chain seq x y z
N MET A 1 11.48 -36.29 -57.31
CA MET A 1 10.80 -37.48 -56.78
C MET A 1 10.25 -37.12 -55.39
N PHE A 2 8.95 -36.88 -55.30
CA PHE A 2 8.24 -36.60 -54.05
C PHE A 2 7.49 -37.88 -53.64
N GLY A 3 7.82 -38.42 -52.46
CA GLY A 3 7.19 -39.62 -51.89
C GLY A 3 5.89 -39.26 -51.16
N LYS A 4 4.77 -39.75 -51.69
CA LYS A 4 3.41 -39.62 -51.16
C LYS A 4 3.26 -40.43 -49.86
N ARG A 5 2.65 -39.83 -48.82
CA ARG A 5 2.08 -40.55 -47.67
C ARG A 5 0.77 -41.23 -48.08
N PRO A 6 0.48 -42.46 -47.62
CA PRO A 6 -0.88 -42.99 -47.62
C PRO A 6 -1.63 -42.52 -46.37
N GLU A 7 -2.82 -41.94 -46.59
CA GLU A 7 -3.90 -41.81 -45.61
C GLU A 7 -4.62 -43.17 -45.46
N ASN A 8 -5.29 -43.34 -44.31
CA ASN A 8 -6.12 -44.48 -43.87
C ASN A 8 -5.42 -45.60 -43.09
N ALA A 9 -5.34 -45.40 -41.78
CA ALA A 9 -5.45 -46.48 -40.80
C ALA A 9 -6.25 -46.00 -39.60
N THR A 10 -7.50 -46.45 -39.52
CA THR A 10 -8.43 -46.28 -38.39
C THR A 10 -7.95 -47.12 -37.21
N PRO A 11 -7.77 -46.58 -35.98
CA PRO A 11 -7.74 -47.42 -34.80
C PRO A 11 -9.16 -47.59 -34.26
N SER A 12 -9.56 -48.85 -34.22
CA SER A 12 -10.69 -49.45 -33.52
C SER A 12 -10.98 -48.80 -32.16
N GLY A 13 -12.25 -48.46 -31.93
CA GLY A 13 -12.76 -47.87 -30.71
C GLY A 13 -12.60 -48.78 -29.49
N VAL A 14 -11.97 -48.25 -28.45
CA VAL A 14 -12.12 -48.73 -27.09
C VAL A 14 -13.21 -47.87 -26.45
N ALA A 15 -14.35 -48.48 -26.16
CA ALA A 15 -15.47 -47.82 -25.50
C ALA A 15 -15.08 -47.45 -24.06
N LEU A 16 -15.08 -46.15 -23.75
CA LEU A 16 -14.99 -45.65 -22.37
C LEU A 16 -16.29 -46.00 -21.62
N PRO A 17 -16.23 -46.49 -20.38
CA PRO A 17 -17.43 -46.68 -19.57
C PRO A 17 -18.08 -45.33 -19.24
N PRO A 18 -19.42 -45.26 -19.15
CA PRO A 18 -20.13 -44.02 -18.87
C PRO A 18 -19.83 -43.51 -17.44
N PRO A 19 -19.86 -42.18 -17.22
CA PRO A 19 -19.63 -41.60 -15.91
C PRO A 19 -20.75 -42.01 -14.92
N PRO A 20 -20.43 -42.27 -13.64
CA PRO A 20 -21.46 -42.51 -12.63
C PRO A 20 -22.32 -41.24 -12.45
N GLY A 21 -23.63 -41.43 -12.50
CA GLY A 21 -24.61 -40.34 -12.40
C GLY A 21 -24.46 -39.52 -11.13
N ALA A 22 -24.44 -38.20 -11.28
CA ALA A 22 -24.48 -37.25 -10.18
C ALA A 22 -25.81 -37.38 -9.42
N ALA A 23 -25.77 -38.05 -8.27
CA ALA A 23 -26.83 -37.94 -7.28
C ALA A 23 -26.77 -36.54 -6.65
N ALA A 24 -27.87 -35.79 -6.77
CA ALA A 24 -28.04 -34.50 -6.13
C ALA A 24 -27.88 -34.64 -4.60
N PRO A 25 -27.18 -33.70 -3.91
CA PRO A 25 -27.10 -33.73 -2.46
C PRO A 25 -28.48 -33.42 -1.87
N THR A 26 -29.03 -34.38 -1.14
CA THR A 26 -30.19 -34.19 -0.27
C THR A 26 -29.82 -33.23 0.85
N ALA A 27 -30.58 -32.14 0.96
CA ALA A 27 -30.44 -31.17 2.04
C ALA A 27 -30.64 -31.84 3.42
N PRO A 28 -29.78 -31.57 4.42
CA PRO A 28 -30.04 -32.03 5.78
C PRO A 28 -31.27 -31.31 6.35
N ALA A 29 -32.11 -32.10 7.02
CA ALA A 29 -33.33 -31.66 7.66
C ALA A 29 -33.07 -30.51 8.66
N ALA A 30 -33.99 -29.53 8.65
CA ALA A 30 -33.97 -28.37 9.52
C ALA A 30 -33.86 -28.78 10.99
N ALA A 31 -32.78 -28.34 11.66
CA ALA A 31 -32.67 -28.37 13.10
C ALA A 31 -33.71 -27.42 13.70
N GLN A 32 -34.55 -27.95 14.58
CA GLN A 32 -35.59 -27.23 15.29
C GLN A 32 -34.98 -26.15 16.18
N ALA A 33 -35.44 -24.91 15.99
CA ALA A 33 -35.13 -23.80 16.87
C ALA A 33 -35.89 -23.99 18.20
N ASN A 34 -35.16 -24.22 19.29
CA ASN A 34 -35.72 -24.14 20.64
C ASN A 34 -36.08 -22.68 20.94
N PHE A 35 -37.38 -22.41 20.96
CA PHE A 35 -38.00 -21.14 21.31
C PHE A 35 -38.03 -21.00 22.85
N VAL A 36 -37.48 -19.90 23.36
CA VAL A 36 -37.60 -19.47 24.77
C VAL A 36 -38.82 -18.53 24.86
N PRO A 37 -39.70 -18.63 25.89
CA PRO A 37 -41.02 -18.01 25.86
C PRO A 37 -41.01 -16.48 26.08
N ASP A 38 -42.01 -15.84 25.46
CA ASP A 38 -42.39 -14.43 25.51
C ASP A 38 -42.45 -13.83 26.93
N VAL A 39 -41.71 -12.73 27.15
CA VAL A 39 -41.97 -11.79 28.24
C VAL A 39 -42.61 -10.54 27.65
N LYS A 40 -43.91 -10.35 27.91
CA LYS A 40 -44.66 -9.15 27.53
C LYS A 40 -44.26 -7.97 28.43
N VAL A 41 -43.67 -6.92 27.87
CA VAL A 41 -43.56 -5.62 28.54
C VAL A 41 -44.67 -4.71 28.01
N GLN A 42 -45.57 -4.36 28.93
CA GLN A 42 -46.78 -3.58 28.69
C GLN A 42 -46.44 -2.09 28.77
N GLN A 43 -46.62 -1.36 27.67
CA GLN A 43 -46.60 0.11 27.66
C GLN A 43 -48.04 0.62 27.79
N GLN A 44 -48.31 1.41 28.84
CA GLN A 44 -49.51 2.23 28.93
C GLN A 44 -49.10 3.71 29.02
N PRO A 45 -49.74 4.60 28.24
CA PRO A 45 -49.59 6.04 28.40
C PRO A 45 -50.71 6.61 29.30
N MET A 46 -50.36 7.53 30.19
CA MET A 46 -51.31 8.39 30.89
C MET A 46 -50.80 9.84 30.77
N GLY A 47 -51.68 10.73 30.32
CA GLY A 47 -51.33 12.09 29.91
C GLY A 47 -51.80 13.20 30.84
N PHE A 48 -51.65 14.41 30.30
CA PHE A 48 -52.26 15.71 30.60
C PHE A 48 -51.83 16.50 31.86
N GLY A 49 -51.51 17.78 31.61
CA GLY A 49 -51.54 18.86 32.60
C GLY A 49 -50.55 19.98 32.31
N GLY A 50 -51.00 21.02 31.60
CA GLY A 50 -50.14 22.14 31.19
C GLY A 50 -49.82 23.15 32.30
N SER A 51 -48.79 23.96 32.04
CA SER A 51 -48.74 25.40 32.30
C SER A 51 -47.45 25.99 31.72
N THR A 52 -47.58 26.99 30.86
CA THR A 52 -46.50 27.89 30.46
C THR A 52 -46.20 28.87 31.58
N PRO A 53 -44.92 29.26 31.80
CA PRO A 53 -44.60 30.65 31.45
C PRO A 53 -43.16 30.90 30.94
N GLN A 54 -43.11 31.84 29.98
CA GLN A 54 -42.13 32.91 29.77
C GLN A 54 -40.61 32.62 29.67
N ASN A 55 -40.16 32.86 28.43
CA ASN A 55 -38.88 33.39 27.99
C ASN A 55 -38.13 34.26 29.02
N ARG A 56 -36.91 33.84 29.38
CA ARG A 56 -35.85 34.72 29.90
C ARG A 56 -34.51 34.26 29.32
N ALA A 57 -33.95 35.08 28.43
CA ALA A 57 -32.63 34.90 27.85
C ALA A 57 -31.54 34.95 28.95
N ALA A 58 -30.61 34.00 28.90
CA ALA A 58 -29.37 33.99 29.68
C ALA A 58 -28.17 34.08 28.72
N PRO A 59 -27.10 34.84 29.05
CA PRO A 59 -25.97 35.10 28.17
C PRO A 59 -25.06 33.87 27.98
N PRO A 60 -24.27 33.79 26.88
CA PRO A 60 -23.50 32.59 26.56
C PRO A 60 -22.35 32.38 27.55
N ALA A 61 -22.30 31.18 28.13
CA ALA A 61 -21.16 30.69 28.90
C ALA A 61 -19.99 30.40 27.95
N VAL A 62 -18.82 30.94 28.30
CA VAL A 62 -17.54 30.70 27.62
C VAL A 62 -17.21 29.21 27.73
N ALA A 63 -17.08 28.53 26.58
CA ALA A 63 -16.67 27.14 26.51
C ALA A 63 -15.23 26.98 27.03
N PRO A 64 -14.93 26.00 27.90
CA PRO A 64 -13.57 25.74 28.33
C PRO A 64 -12.74 25.22 27.16
N ALA A 65 -11.55 25.80 27.00
CA ALA A 65 -10.57 25.45 25.99
C ALA A 65 -10.32 23.94 25.98
N ALA A 66 -10.46 23.34 24.79
CA ALA A 66 -10.14 21.95 24.54
C ALA A 66 -8.71 21.65 25.03
N ALA A 67 -8.61 20.66 25.91
CA ALA A 67 -7.35 20.09 26.34
C ALA A 67 -6.56 19.63 25.11
N ARG A 68 -5.36 20.17 24.94
CA ARG A 68 -4.40 19.73 23.92
C ARG A 68 -3.90 18.35 24.33
N ASP A 69 -4.09 17.38 23.45
CA ASP A 69 -3.57 16.02 23.55
C ASP A 69 -2.02 16.07 23.53
N PRO A 70 -1.31 15.63 24.59
CA PRO A 70 0.14 15.66 24.63
C PRO A 70 0.68 14.32 24.11
N GLY A 71 0.88 14.19 22.80
CA GLY A 71 1.35 12.92 22.25
C GLY A 71 1.52 12.85 20.73
N ASN A 72 2.24 13.79 20.11
CA ASN A 72 2.89 13.51 18.83
C ASN A 72 4.20 14.30 18.75
N PRO A 73 5.38 13.66 18.71
CA PRO A 73 6.62 14.38 18.50
C PRO A 73 6.62 15.02 17.10
N ASP A 74 7.16 16.23 17.02
CA ASP A 74 7.28 17.09 15.84
C ASP A 74 7.56 16.33 14.53
N HIS A 75 6.52 16.17 13.70
CA HIS A 75 6.72 16.19 12.26
C HIS A 75 6.55 17.64 11.82
N THR A 76 7.67 18.34 11.81
CA THR A 76 7.90 19.68 11.26
C THR A 76 6.84 20.10 10.24
N LYS A 77 5.97 21.03 10.62
CA LYS A 77 5.16 21.78 9.65
C LYS A 77 6.13 22.61 8.81
N ARG A 78 6.67 22.04 7.73
CA ARG A 78 7.38 22.79 6.68
C ARG A 78 6.47 23.95 6.27
N SER A 79 6.96 25.18 6.34
CA SER A 79 6.18 26.38 6.04
C SER A 79 5.83 26.40 4.54
N GLU A 80 4.70 27.02 4.17
CA GLU A 80 4.35 27.18 2.75
C GLU A 80 5.47 27.86 1.94
N SER A 81 6.19 28.80 2.58
CA SER A 81 7.37 29.45 2.01
C SER A 81 8.47 28.47 1.57
N TYR A 82 8.67 27.37 2.30
CA TYR A 82 9.66 26.35 1.94
C TYR A 82 9.28 25.66 0.63
N TYR A 83 7.99 25.32 0.46
CA TYR A 83 7.50 24.69 -0.75
C TYR A 83 7.56 25.63 -1.96
N ASP A 84 7.31 26.93 -1.77
CA ASP A 84 7.42 27.94 -2.82
C ASP A 84 8.88 28.14 -3.27
N ILE A 85 9.82 28.24 -2.31
CA ILE A 85 11.26 28.33 -2.58
C ILE A 85 11.73 27.07 -3.30
N LYS A 86 11.35 25.89 -2.81
CA LYS A 86 11.65 24.61 -3.44
C LYS A 86 11.13 24.55 -4.87
N GLY A 87 9.88 24.96 -5.10
CA GLY A 87 9.29 25.02 -6.44
C GLY A 87 10.06 25.94 -7.38
N THR A 88 10.46 27.10 -6.88
CA THR A 88 11.21 28.12 -7.63
C THR A 88 12.60 27.66 -8.04
N ILE A 89 13.31 26.98 -7.12
CA ILE A 89 14.65 26.43 -7.38
C ILE A 89 14.56 25.23 -8.30
N PHE A 90 13.60 24.33 -8.08
CA PHE A 90 13.42 23.14 -8.92
C PHE A 90 13.02 23.49 -10.36
N ASN A 91 12.18 24.50 -10.58
CA ASN A 91 11.86 24.95 -11.95
C ASN A 91 13.10 25.53 -12.64
N ALA A 92 13.89 26.34 -11.92
CA ALA A 92 15.16 26.84 -12.46
C ALA A 92 16.16 25.70 -12.75
N LEU A 93 16.16 24.63 -11.95
CA LEU A 93 16.97 23.45 -12.18
C LEU A 93 16.53 22.70 -13.45
N ILE A 94 15.23 22.52 -13.67
CA ILE A 94 14.70 21.90 -14.90
C ILE A 94 15.04 22.74 -16.13
N ASP A 95 14.96 24.06 -16.03
CA ASP A 95 15.29 24.94 -17.15
C ASP A 95 16.80 24.94 -17.45
N ALA A 96 17.63 24.73 -16.43
CA ALA A 96 19.09 24.68 -16.55
C ALA A 96 19.64 23.31 -16.96
N ILE A 97 18.91 22.21 -16.72
CA ILE A 97 19.40 20.85 -16.91
C ILE A 97 18.50 20.03 -17.82
N ASP A 98 19.13 19.30 -18.74
CA ASP A 98 18.50 18.19 -19.44
C ASP A 98 18.49 16.93 -18.56
N LEU A 99 17.32 16.61 -17.99
CA LEU A 99 17.09 15.41 -17.17
C LEU A 99 17.53 14.10 -17.85
N THR A 100 17.59 14.07 -19.19
CA THR A 100 18.04 12.88 -19.92
C THR A 100 19.55 12.64 -19.81
N GLN A 101 20.35 13.69 -19.62
CA GLN A 101 21.80 13.58 -19.42
C GLN A 101 22.13 13.10 -18.01
N LEU A 102 21.42 13.63 -17.00
CA LEU A 102 21.54 13.16 -15.60
C LEU A 102 21.20 11.67 -15.45
N ALA A 103 20.26 11.16 -16.25
CA ALA A 103 19.89 9.75 -16.22
C ALA A 103 20.98 8.79 -16.77
N GLN A 104 21.99 9.31 -17.48
CA GLN A 104 23.13 8.52 -17.98
C GLN A 104 24.30 8.46 -17.01
N LEU A 105 24.35 9.40 -16.05
CA LEU A 105 25.37 9.44 -15.02
C LEU A 105 25.07 8.42 -13.91
N ASP A 106 26.11 8.01 -13.18
CA ASP A 106 25.92 7.28 -11.94
C ASP A 106 25.26 8.16 -10.87
N ARG A 107 24.62 7.54 -9.89
CA ARG A 107 23.80 8.25 -8.90
C ARG A 107 24.61 9.24 -8.07
N ASP A 108 25.88 8.94 -7.81
CA ASP A 108 26.75 9.80 -7.00
C ASP A 108 27.22 11.01 -7.82
N ALA A 109 27.68 10.81 -9.05
CA ALA A 109 28.03 11.93 -9.94
C ALA A 109 26.83 12.83 -10.27
N ALA A 110 25.65 12.25 -10.54
CA ALA A 110 24.43 13.02 -10.78
C ALA A 110 24.03 13.86 -9.55
N ARG A 111 24.27 13.34 -8.34
CA ARG A 111 24.01 14.08 -7.10
C ARG A 111 24.96 15.27 -6.94
N ASP A 112 26.22 15.11 -7.27
CA ASP A 112 27.21 16.19 -7.18
C ASP A 112 26.95 17.28 -8.24
N GLU A 113 26.56 16.94 -9.47
CA GLU A 113 26.17 17.96 -10.45
C GLU A 113 24.92 18.74 -10.02
N ILE A 114 23.89 18.04 -9.51
CA ILE A 114 22.68 18.70 -8.99
C ILE A 114 23.05 19.64 -7.84
N ARG A 115 23.97 19.24 -6.97
CA ARG A 115 24.45 20.06 -5.85
C ARG A 115 25.07 21.37 -6.33
N ASP A 116 25.98 21.30 -7.30
CA ASP A 116 26.67 22.48 -7.80
C ASP A 116 25.70 23.48 -8.43
N ILE A 117 24.75 22.98 -9.23
CA ILE A 117 23.76 23.82 -9.92
C ILE A 117 22.75 24.41 -8.93
N VAL A 118 22.28 23.64 -7.94
CA VAL A 118 21.39 24.17 -6.90
C VAL A 118 22.09 25.29 -6.11
N ASN A 119 23.37 25.13 -5.78
CA ASN A 119 24.14 26.16 -5.10
C ASN A 119 24.27 27.44 -5.94
N GLU A 120 24.51 27.29 -7.25
CA GLU A 120 24.55 28.42 -8.18
C GLU A 120 23.19 29.14 -8.28
N ILE A 121 22.09 28.40 -8.37
CA ILE A 121 20.73 28.95 -8.41
C ILE A 121 20.39 29.70 -7.11
N ILE A 122 20.76 29.15 -5.95
CA ILE A 122 20.54 29.80 -4.65
C ILE A 122 21.30 31.13 -4.59
N ALA A 123 22.56 31.15 -5.05
CA ALA A 123 23.37 32.37 -5.11
C ALA A 123 22.79 33.41 -6.08
N LEU A 124 22.27 32.99 -7.23
CA LEU A 124 21.68 33.89 -8.23
C LEU A 124 20.33 34.48 -7.79
N LYS A 125 19.52 33.73 -7.02
CA LYS A 125 18.19 34.17 -6.57
C LYS A 125 18.20 34.91 -5.22
N ASP A 126 19.38 35.12 -4.63
CA ASP A 126 19.57 35.81 -3.35
C ASP A 126 18.67 35.26 -2.23
N VAL A 127 18.49 33.94 -2.22
CA VAL A 127 17.64 33.27 -1.22
C VAL A 127 18.45 33.08 0.05
N VAL A 128 18.05 33.78 1.11
CA VAL A 128 18.69 33.66 2.42
C VAL A 128 18.13 32.44 3.15
N MET A 129 18.98 31.43 3.36
CA MET A 129 18.68 30.24 4.15
C MET A 129 19.91 29.79 4.92
N SER A 130 19.71 29.01 5.98
CA SER A 130 20.81 28.38 6.72
C SER A 130 21.43 27.23 5.92
N ILE A 131 22.68 26.87 6.26
CA ILE A 131 23.38 25.73 5.64
C ILE A 131 22.58 24.43 5.81
N ALA A 132 21.94 24.24 6.96
CA ALA A 132 21.11 23.07 7.22
C ALA A 132 19.86 23.01 6.32
N GLU A 133 19.18 24.14 6.12
CA GLU A 133 18.02 24.23 5.21
C GLU A 133 18.43 24.01 3.75
N GLN A 134 19.61 24.49 3.37
CA GLN A 134 20.16 24.27 2.03
C GLN A 134 20.49 22.79 1.78
N GLU A 135 21.10 22.11 2.74
CA GLU A 135 21.35 20.67 2.65
C GLU A 135 20.06 19.85 2.59
N GLU A 136 19.06 20.18 3.41
CA GLU A 136 17.75 19.53 3.38
C GLU A 136 17.04 19.73 2.04
N LEU A 137 17.07 20.96 1.50
CA LEU A 137 16.51 21.29 0.21
C LEU A 137 17.19 20.52 -0.92
N LEU A 138 18.52 20.41 -0.86
CA LEU A 138 19.30 19.67 -1.85
C LEU A 138 18.96 18.18 -1.80
N GLU A 139 18.87 17.58 -0.62
CA GLU A 139 18.46 16.18 -0.48
C GLU A 139 17.04 15.95 -1.01
N ASP A 140 16.11 16.85 -0.70
CA ASP A 140 14.75 16.86 -1.23
C ASP A 140 14.72 16.91 -2.78
N ILE A 141 15.53 17.79 -3.38
CA ILE A 141 15.62 17.95 -4.84
C ILE A 141 16.26 16.70 -5.48
N CYS A 142 17.35 16.19 -4.90
CA CYS A 142 17.98 14.96 -5.37
C CYS A 142 17.00 13.79 -5.33
N ASN A 143 16.20 13.67 -4.27
CA ASN A 143 15.15 12.64 -4.17
C ASN A 143 14.06 12.85 -5.23
N ASP A 144 13.68 14.09 -5.55
CA ASP A 144 12.70 14.38 -6.60
C ASP A 144 13.24 14.04 -8.01
N VAL A 145 14.52 14.32 -8.28
CA VAL A 145 15.14 14.10 -9.61
C VAL A 145 15.56 12.65 -9.82
N LEU A 146 16.18 12.02 -8.81
CA LEU A 146 16.81 10.70 -8.94
C LEU A 146 16.01 9.58 -8.24
N GLY A 147 15.23 9.90 -7.21
CA GLY A 147 14.52 8.95 -6.37
C GLY A 147 13.01 8.92 -6.59
N TYR A 148 12.29 8.61 -5.50
CA TYR A 148 10.81 8.61 -5.44
C TYR A 148 10.23 9.89 -4.83
N GLY A 149 11.01 10.97 -4.81
CA GLY A 149 10.62 12.28 -4.31
C GLY A 149 10.17 12.24 -2.84
N PRO A 150 9.03 12.86 -2.48
CA PRO A 150 8.56 12.93 -1.10
C PRO A 150 8.24 11.56 -0.47
N LEU A 151 8.21 10.49 -1.26
CA LEU A 151 7.92 9.13 -0.77
C LEU A 151 9.14 8.42 -0.18
N GLU A 152 10.37 8.84 -0.49
CA GLU A 152 11.61 8.18 -0.03
C GLU A 152 11.63 7.95 1.49
N PRO A 153 11.33 8.96 2.36
CA PRO A 153 11.31 8.74 3.80
C PRO A 153 10.25 7.73 4.26
N LEU A 154 9.12 7.64 3.55
CA LEU A 154 8.06 6.67 3.85
C LEU A 154 8.44 5.26 3.37
N LEU A 155 9.14 5.16 2.24
CA LEU A 155 9.64 3.89 1.72
C LEU A 155 10.77 3.31 2.59
N ALA A 156 11.59 4.15 3.23
CA ALA A 156 12.63 3.72 4.15
C ALA A 156 12.11 3.09 5.46
N ARG A 157 10.86 3.39 5.84
CA ARG A 157 10.25 2.97 7.10
C ARG A 157 9.65 1.57 7.07
N ASP A 158 10.26 0.61 7.76
CA ASP A 158 9.83 -0.80 7.75
C ASP A 158 8.52 -1.08 8.52
N ASP A 159 8.06 -0.14 9.36
CA ASP A 159 6.80 -0.25 10.11
C ASP A 159 5.54 -0.04 9.23
N ILE A 160 5.70 0.59 8.06
CA ILE A 160 4.60 0.90 7.14
C ILE A 160 4.26 -0.31 6.28
N ALA A 161 2.97 -0.67 6.24
CA ALA A 161 2.44 -1.76 5.42
C ALA A 161 2.01 -1.28 4.03
N ASP A 162 1.23 -0.19 3.97
CA ASP A 162 0.68 0.37 2.73
C ASP A 162 0.87 1.90 2.72
N ILE A 163 1.18 2.45 1.55
CA ILE A 163 1.25 3.89 1.27
C ILE A 163 0.21 4.19 0.19
N MET A 164 -0.68 5.13 0.46
CA MET A 164 -1.76 5.51 -0.46
C MET A 164 -1.70 7.02 -0.71
N VAL A 165 -1.57 7.40 -1.96
CA VAL A 165 -1.53 8.79 -2.42
C VAL A 165 -2.77 9.05 -3.25
N ASN A 166 -3.54 10.06 -2.83
CA ASN A 166 -4.74 10.52 -3.51
C ASN A 166 -4.50 11.95 -3.99
N GLY A 167 -3.89 12.09 -5.18
CA GLY A 167 -3.43 13.37 -5.70
C GLY A 167 -2.24 13.96 -4.93
N ALA A 168 -1.75 15.11 -5.37
CA ALA A 168 -0.53 15.72 -4.84
C ALA A 168 -0.58 16.12 -3.36
N SER A 169 -1.78 16.41 -2.82
CA SER A 169 -1.93 17.03 -1.50
C SER A 169 -2.17 16.06 -0.35
N THR A 170 -2.54 14.81 -0.65
CA THR A 170 -3.07 13.89 0.36
C THR A 170 -2.39 12.52 0.28
N VAL A 171 -1.61 12.21 1.31
CA VAL A 171 -0.89 10.93 1.47
C VAL A 171 -1.30 10.27 2.78
N PHE A 172 -1.69 9.01 2.72
CA PHE A 172 -2.03 8.14 3.83
C PHE A 172 -1.03 6.98 3.93
N ILE A 173 -0.82 6.50 5.15
CA ILE A 173 -0.03 5.30 5.44
C ILE A 173 -0.82 4.37 6.34
N GLU A 174 -0.59 3.07 6.19
CA GLU A 174 -1.06 2.07 7.13
C GLU A 174 0.10 1.61 8.02
N VAL A 175 -0.07 1.80 9.34
CA VAL A 175 0.86 1.30 10.36
C VAL A 175 0.04 0.45 11.34
N ASP A 176 0.48 -0.79 11.57
CA ASP A 176 -0.20 -1.76 12.45
C ASP A 176 -1.70 -1.92 12.19
N GLY A 177 -2.12 -1.93 10.92
CA GLY A 177 -3.52 -2.08 10.52
C GLY A 177 -4.37 -0.83 10.68
N LYS A 178 -3.77 0.32 11.02
CA LYS A 178 -4.47 1.60 11.17
C LYS A 178 -4.03 2.59 10.12
N MET A 179 -5.02 3.16 9.44
CA MET A 179 -4.84 4.24 8.46
C MET A 179 -4.55 5.56 9.16
N GLN A 180 -3.48 6.23 8.73
CA GLN A 180 -3.04 7.52 9.28
C GLN A 180 -2.74 8.48 8.13
N LYS A 181 -3.22 9.73 8.24
CA LYS A 181 -2.87 10.80 7.29
C LYS A 181 -1.48 11.32 7.62
N THR A 182 -0.62 11.42 6.62
CA THR A 182 0.74 11.96 6.79
C THR A 182 0.77 13.47 6.51
N GLY A 183 1.86 14.12 6.95
CA GLY A 183 2.18 15.50 6.57
C GLY A 183 2.88 15.62 5.21
N VAL A 184 3.22 14.50 4.57
CA VAL A 184 3.94 14.48 3.30
C VAL A 184 3.01 14.94 2.17
N ARG A 185 3.53 15.83 1.31
CA ARG A 185 2.82 16.36 0.15
C ARG A 185 3.77 16.47 -1.04
N PHE A 186 3.22 16.27 -2.22
CA PHE A 186 3.86 16.64 -3.47
C PHE A 186 3.62 18.12 -3.75
N ARG A 187 4.50 18.71 -4.54
CA ARG A 187 4.38 20.11 -5.00
C ARG A 187 3.15 20.29 -5.87
N ASP A 188 2.98 19.41 -6.85
CA ASP A 188 1.90 19.47 -7.83
C ASP A 188 1.58 18.08 -8.40
N ASN A 189 0.48 17.98 -9.16
CA ASN A 189 0.06 16.73 -9.79
C ASN A 189 1.02 16.27 -10.90
N ALA A 190 1.80 17.18 -11.51
CA ALA A 190 2.76 16.83 -12.54
C ALA A 190 3.99 16.11 -11.94
N GLN A 191 4.47 16.54 -10.76
CA GLN A 191 5.51 15.88 -10.01
C GLN A 191 5.09 14.45 -9.65
N LEU A 192 3.87 14.28 -9.12
CA LEU A 192 3.34 12.96 -8.80
C LEU A 192 3.27 12.07 -10.04
N LEU A 193 2.76 12.58 -11.16
CA LEU A 193 2.70 11.85 -12.43
C LEU A 193 4.10 11.45 -12.92
N ASN A 194 5.08 12.35 -12.85
CA ASN A 194 6.47 12.08 -13.25
C ASN A 194 7.10 10.96 -12.40
N ILE A 195 6.86 10.98 -11.09
CA ILE A 195 7.33 9.92 -10.18
C ILE A 195 6.65 8.59 -10.53
N CYS A 196 5.33 8.59 -10.75
CA CYS A 196 4.59 7.42 -11.18
C CYS A 196 5.11 6.84 -12.51
N GLN A 197 5.37 7.70 -13.50
CA GLN A 197 5.96 7.29 -14.78
C GLN A 197 7.35 6.68 -14.61
N ARG A 198 8.17 7.23 -13.71
CA ARG A 198 9.51 6.70 -13.40
C ARG A 198 9.46 5.33 -12.72
N ILE A 199 8.54 5.13 -11.77
CA ILE A 199 8.34 3.83 -11.12
C ILE A 199 7.92 2.79 -12.16
N VAL A 200 6.98 3.14 -13.03
CA VAL A 200 6.42 2.23 -14.04
C VAL A 200 7.43 1.94 -15.16
N SER A 201 8.25 2.92 -15.54
CA SER A 201 9.28 2.77 -16.58
C SER A 201 10.42 1.84 -16.16
N GLN A 202 10.77 1.79 -14.86
CA GLN A 202 11.74 0.82 -14.33
C GLN A 202 11.33 -0.64 -14.57
N VAL A 203 10.03 -0.91 -14.72
CA VAL A 203 9.48 -2.26 -15.00
C VAL A 203 9.17 -2.46 -16.49
N GLY A 204 9.62 -1.54 -17.34
CA GLY A 204 9.38 -1.58 -18.80
C GLY A 204 7.92 -1.34 -19.20
N ARG A 205 7.14 -0.68 -18.34
CA ARG A 205 5.74 -0.33 -18.60
C ARG A 205 5.61 1.18 -18.81
N ARG A 206 4.41 1.63 -19.19
CA ARG A 206 4.07 3.04 -19.36
C ARG A 206 2.75 3.37 -18.67
N VAL A 207 2.61 4.63 -18.24
CA VAL A 207 1.37 5.19 -17.72
C VAL A 207 1.18 6.59 -18.31
N ASP A 208 0.09 6.76 -19.04
CA ASP A 208 -0.26 7.99 -19.76
C ASP A 208 -1.78 8.04 -19.96
N GLU A 209 -2.28 9.07 -20.65
CA GLU A 209 -3.72 9.24 -20.89
C GLU A 209 -4.35 8.10 -21.70
N ALA A 210 -3.56 7.40 -22.52
CA ALA A 210 -4.02 6.26 -23.31
C ALA A 210 -4.03 4.96 -22.48
N SER A 211 -3.11 4.83 -21.52
CA SER A 211 -3.00 3.70 -20.58
C SER A 211 -2.98 4.21 -19.13
N PRO A 212 -4.13 4.62 -18.57
CA PRO A 212 -4.19 5.30 -17.28
C PRO A 212 -4.02 4.38 -16.07
N ILE A 213 -4.14 3.05 -16.22
CA ILE A 213 -3.97 2.10 -15.11
C ILE A 213 -2.73 1.26 -15.35
N CYS A 214 -1.87 1.16 -14.33
CA CYS A 214 -0.68 0.31 -14.42
C CYS A 214 -0.31 -0.33 -13.09
N ASP A 215 0.03 -1.61 -13.13
CA ASP A 215 0.68 -2.32 -12.03
C ASP A 215 2.18 -2.43 -12.28
N ALA A 216 2.97 -2.18 -11.25
CA ALA A 216 4.43 -2.22 -11.26
C ALA A 216 4.96 -2.87 -9.96
N ARG A 217 6.28 -3.10 -9.94
CA ARG A 217 7.01 -3.56 -8.76
C ARG A 217 8.25 -2.71 -8.58
N LEU A 218 8.47 -2.30 -7.34
CA LEU A 218 9.69 -1.60 -6.96
C LEU A 218 10.85 -2.60 -6.79
N PRO A 219 12.11 -2.13 -6.83
CA PRO A 219 13.30 -2.97 -6.63
C PRO A 219 13.33 -3.69 -5.28
N ASP A 220 12.65 -3.15 -4.26
CA ASP A 220 12.51 -3.76 -2.93
C ASP A 220 11.48 -4.92 -2.89
N GLY A 221 10.77 -5.18 -4.00
CA GLY A 221 9.72 -6.19 -4.11
C GLY A 221 8.31 -5.69 -3.79
N SER A 222 8.18 -4.44 -3.37
CA SER A 222 6.90 -3.79 -3.09
C SER A 222 6.05 -3.69 -4.35
N ARG A 223 4.74 -3.88 -4.21
CA ARG A 223 3.79 -3.82 -5.34
C ARG A 223 3.23 -2.42 -5.46
N VAL A 224 3.14 -1.92 -6.68
CA VAL A 224 2.67 -0.57 -6.96
C VAL A 224 1.50 -0.65 -7.92
N ASN A 225 0.44 0.08 -7.60
CA ASN A 225 -0.67 0.34 -8.50
C ASN A 225 -0.78 1.85 -8.73
N VAL A 226 -0.87 2.24 -10.00
CA VAL A 226 -0.97 3.63 -10.44
C VAL A 226 -2.24 3.80 -11.24
N ILE A 227 -2.97 4.88 -10.96
CA ILE A 227 -4.12 5.34 -11.73
C ILE A 227 -3.89 6.81 -12.09
N ALA A 228 -3.74 7.11 -13.37
CA ALA A 228 -3.55 8.45 -13.90
C ALA A 228 -4.87 9.05 -14.44
N PRO A 229 -4.93 10.37 -14.64
CA PRO A 229 -5.98 11.01 -15.42
C PRO A 229 -6.10 10.38 -16.83
N PRO A 230 -7.30 10.27 -17.41
CA PRO A 230 -8.57 10.87 -16.97
C PRO A 230 -9.36 10.08 -15.92
N LEU A 231 -8.90 8.89 -15.50
CA LEU A 231 -9.65 8.05 -14.54
C LEU A 231 -9.59 8.58 -13.10
N ALA A 232 -8.48 9.25 -12.75
CA ALA A 232 -8.30 9.88 -11.46
C ALA A 232 -8.56 11.39 -11.58
N ILE A 233 -9.80 11.80 -11.26
CA ILE A 233 -10.32 13.17 -11.49
C ILE A 233 -9.55 14.21 -10.66
N ASP A 234 -9.22 13.86 -9.41
CA ASP A 234 -8.55 14.77 -8.46
C ASP A 234 -7.02 14.82 -8.64
N GLY A 235 -6.48 14.08 -9.61
CA GLY A 235 -5.05 13.88 -9.84
C GLY A 235 -4.67 12.40 -9.73
N CYS A 236 -3.43 12.07 -10.14
CA CYS A 236 -2.95 10.69 -10.12
C CYS A 236 -3.08 10.05 -8.73
N ALA A 237 -3.55 8.82 -8.67
CA ALA A 237 -3.60 8.01 -7.47
C ALA A 237 -2.53 6.91 -7.54
N LEU A 238 -1.86 6.69 -6.42
CA LEU A 238 -0.76 5.74 -6.29
C LEU A 238 -0.93 4.94 -5.01
N THR A 239 -0.91 3.62 -5.10
CA THR A 239 -0.91 2.72 -3.94
C THR A 239 0.33 1.85 -3.99
N ILE A 240 1.14 1.92 -2.94
CA ILE A 240 2.32 1.08 -2.75
C ILE A 240 2.06 0.15 -1.58
N ARG A 241 2.02 -1.14 -1.87
CA ARG A 241 1.96 -2.20 -0.85
C ARG A 241 3.36 -2.69 -0.57
N LYS A 242 3.88 -2.34 0.61
CA LYS A 242 5.24 -2.65 0.97
C LYS A 242 5.42 -4.15 1.16
N PHE A 243 6.52 -4.67 0.64
CA PHE A 243 6.93 -6.02 0.96
C PHE A 243 7.52 -6.05 2.37
N LYS A 244 6.75 -6.55 3.36
CA LYS A 244 7.30 -6.76 4.70
C LYS A 244 8.44 -7.77 4.62
N LYS A 245 9.65 -7.34 4.98
CA LYS A 245 10.84 -8.19 5.09
C LYS A 245 10.76 -9.14 6.29
N ASP A 246 9.82 -8.92 7.20
CA ASP A 246 9.67 -9.76 8.39
C ASP A 246 9.27 -11.19 8.04
N ARG A 247 10.27 -12.08 8.17
CA ARG A 247 10.08 -13.52 8.16
C ARG A 247 9.57 -13.94 9.53
N LEU A 248 8.26 -13.79 9.73
CA LEU A 248 7.59 -14.41 10.87
C LEU A 248 7.91 -15.91 10.90
N LYS A 249 8.27 -16.41 12.08
CA LYS A 249 8.50 -17.84 12.32
C LYS A 249 7.30 -18.44 13.04
N LEU A 250 7.19 -19.77 12.99
CA LEU A 250 6.18 -20.53 13.74
C LEU A 250 6.23 -20.21 15.25
N SER A 251 7.43 -19.99 15.82
CA SER A 251 7.58 -19.56 17.21
C SER A 251 6.92 -18.20 17.50
N ASN A 252 6.92 -17.27 16.55
CA ASN A 252 6.24 -15.98 16.71
C ASN A 252 4.72 -16.14 16.72
N LEU A 253 4.17 -17.05 15.90
CA LEU A 253 2.73 -17.34 15.89
C LEU A 253 2.25 -17.91 17.24
N VAL A 254 3.09 -18.73 17.90
CA VAL A 254 2.83 -19.21 19.26
C VAL A 254 2.86 -18.07 20.27
N GLN A 255 3.85 -17.16 20.18
CA GLN A 255 3.93 -15.98 21.04
C GLN A 255 2.71 -15.05 20.88
N PHE A 256 2.23 -14.88 19.66
CA PHE A 256 1.01 -14.12 19.35
C PHE A 256 -0.27 -14.87 19.73
N LYS A 257 -0.17 -16.08 20.31
CA LYS A 257 -1.29 -16.95 20.68
C LYS A 257 -2.22 -17.27 19.49
N SER A 258 -1.70 -17.17 18.27
CA SER A 258 -2.44 -17.50 17.04
C SER A 258 -2.52 -19.01 16.81
N ILE A 259 -1.57 -19.77 17.37
CA ILE A 259 -1.55 -21.23 17.37
C ILE A 259 -1.00 -21.72 18.72
N THR A 260 -1.41 -22.92 19.14
CA THR A 260 -0.81 -23.56 20.32
C THR A 260 0.58 -24.12 20.00
N PRO A 261 1.45 -24.32 21.01
CA PRO A 261 2.76 -24.95 20.80
C PRO A 261 2.68 -26.33 20.13
N GLU A 262 1.66 -27.11 20.47
CA GLU A 262 1.42 -28.45 19.89
C GLU A 262 1.03 -28.33 18.41
N GLY A 263 0.15 -27.36 18.10
CA GLY A 263 -0.22 -27.06 16.72
C GLY A 263 0.97 -26.61 15.87
N ALA A 264 1.86 -25.79 16.44
CA ALA A 264 3.09 -25.39 15.77
C ALA A 264 3.98 -26.60 15.48
N THR A 265 4.15 -27.52 16.43
CA THR A 265 4.92 -28.75 16.24
C THR A 265 4.37 -29.61 15.10
N ILE A 266 3.04 -29.74 15.00
CA ILE A 266 2.39 -30.46 13.89
C ILE A 266 2.72 -29.79 12.56
N LEU A 267 2.61 -28.45 12.49
CA LEU A 267 2.92 -27.69 11.28
C LEU A 267 4.39 -27.81 10.87
N GLU A 268 5.32 -27.84 11.82
CA GLU A 268 6.75 -28.10 11.54
C GLU A 268 6.97 -29.48 10.92
N ILE A 269 6.31 -30.51 11.46
CA ILE A 269 6.38 -31.87 10.89
C ILE A 269 5.81 -31.87 9.47
N VAL A 270 4.63 -31.28 9.28
CA VAL A 270 3.94 -31.16 7.99
C VAL A 270 4.84 -30.48 6.93
N GLY A 271 5.57 -29.42 7.32
CA GLY A 271 6.53 -28.75 6.45
C GLY A 271 7.69 -29.64 6.00
N ARG A 272 8.18 -30.53 6.89
CA ARG A 272 9.27 -31.46 6.59
C ARG A 272 8.86 -32.69 5.78
N VAL A 273 7.64 -33.21 5.98
CA VAL A 273 7.21 -34.48 5.36
C VAL A 273 6.59 -34.31 3.97
N ARG A 274 6.73 -33.12 3.35
CA ARG A 274 6.25 -32.81 1.98
C ARG A 274 4.76 -33.08 1.78
N CYS A 275 3.94 -32.81 2.80
CA CYS A 275 2.49 -32.92 2.64
C CYS A 275 1.96 -31.89 1.63
N ASN A 276 0.95 -32.28 0.86
CA ASN A 276 0.18 -31.34 0.06
C ASN A 276 -0.76 -30.57 0.99
N VAL A 277 -0.46 -29.29 1.23
CA VAL A 277 -1.19 -28.44 2.18
C VAL A 277 -1.85 -27.28 1.44
N LEU A 278 -3.15 -27.07 1.71
CA LEU A 278 -3.88 -25.89 1.26
C LEU A 278 -4.21 -25.01 2.48
N ILE A 279 -3.77 -23.76 2.45
CA ILE A 279 -4.09 -22.77 3.50
C ILE A 279 -5.24 -21.90 3.00
N SER A 280 -6.37 -21.93 3.72
CA SER A 280 -7.58 -21.18 3.39
C SER A 280 -7.96 -20.20 4.50
N GLY A 281 -8.82 -19.23 4.18
CA GLY A 281 -9.22 -18.15 5.10
C GLY A 281 -9.60 -16.84 4.39
N GLY A 282 -10.24 -15.92 5.11
CA GLY A 282 -10.66 -14.61 4.61
C GLY A 282 -9.51 -13.67 4.23
N THR A 283 -9.81 -12.57 3.53
CA THR A 283 -8.81 -11.53 3.22
C THR A 283 -8.21 -10.98 4.52
N GLY A 284 -6.88 -10.87 4.59
CA GLY A 284 -6.18 -10.39 5.79
C GLY A 284 -6.01 -11.40 6.93
N SER A 285 -6.52 -12.64 6.80
CA SER A 285 -6.45 -13.66 7.88
C SER A 285 -5.08 -14.30 8.11
N GLY A 286 -3.99 -13.78 7.52
CA GLY A 286 -2.64 -14.32 7.70
C GLY A 286 -2.27 -15.57 6.87
N LYS A 287 -3.03 -15.91 5.81
CA LYS A 287 -2.73 -17.09 4.97
C LYS A 287 -1.31 -17.13 4.42
N THR A 288 -0.89 -16.04 3.77
CA THR A 288 0.45 -15.92 3.18
C THR A 288 1.53 -15.91 4.26
N THR A 289 1.21 -15.37 5.44
CA THR A 289 2.09 -15.42 6.60
C THR A 289 2.33 -16.85 7.06
N LEU A 290 1.27 -17.65 7.20
CA LEU A 290 1.38 -19.05 7.60
C LEU A 290 2.12 -19.87 6.54
N LEU A 291 1.86 -19.62 5.25
CA LEU A 291 2.58 -20.25 4.15
C LEU A 291 4.09 -19.97 4.26
N ASN A 292 4.47 -18.72 4.47
CA ASN A 292 5.88 -18.33 4.62
C ASN A 292 6.54 -18.92 5.89
N CYS A 293 5.77 -19.12 6.96
CA CYS A 293 6.29 -19.80 8.15
C CYS A 293 6.59 -21.27 7.86
N LEU A 294 5.67 -21.96 7.18
CA LEU A 294 5.82 -23.38 6.81
C LEU A 294 6.97 -23.60 5.83
N THR A 295 7.15 -22.72 4.85
CA THR A 295 8.26 -22.84 3.89
C THR A 295 9.63 -22.72 4.55
N GLY A 296 9.72 -22.14 5.74
CA GLY A 296 10.95 -22.11 6.55
C GLY A 296 11.38 -23.46 7.11
N HIS A 297 10.53 -24.49 7.07
CA HIS A 297 10.83 -25.85 7.55
C HIS A 297 11.06 -26.86 6.43
N ILE A 298 11.06 -26.44 5.17
CA ILE A 298 11.46 -27.26 4.03
C ILE A 298 12.97 -27.48 4.09
N ASP A 299 13.44 -28.71 3.84
CA ASP A 299 14.87 -29.03 3.88
C ASP A 299 15.65 -28.28 2.78
N HIS A 300 16.90 -27.91 3.08
CA HIS A 300 17.73 -27.06 2.22
C HIS A 300 18.20 -27.72 0.92
N ASP A 301 18.10 -29.04 0.82
CA ASP A 301 18.42 -29.81 -0.39
C ASP A 301 17.25 -29.88 -1.38
N GLU A 302 16.08 -29.36 -1.00
CA GLU A 302 14.89 -29.37 -1.85
C GLU A 302 14.87 -28.21 -2.85
N ARG A 303 14.45 -28.52 -4.07
CA ARG A 303 14.21 -27.51 -5.10
C ARG A 303 12.82 -26.91 -4.92
N ILE A 304 12.76 -25.64 -4.59
CA ILE A 304 11.52 -24.87 -4.45
C ILE A 304 11.22 -24.10 -5.74
N ILE A 305 9.98 -24.16 -6.21
CA ILE A 305 9.47 -23.38 -7.35
C ILE A 305 8.26 -22.58 -6.87
N THR A 306 8.28 -21.26 -7.08
CA THR A 306 7.20 -20.34 -6.72
C THR A 306 6.64 -19.66 -7.98
N CYS A 307 5.31 -19.50 -8.05
CA CYS A 307 4.60 -18.85 -9.16
C CYS A 307 3.92 -17.56 -8.70
#